data_AF-A0A2W5IC10-F1
#
_entry.id   AF-A0A2W5IC10-F1
#
_cell.length_a   1.000
_cell.length_b   1.000
_cell.length_c   1.000
_cell.angle_alpha   90.00
_cell.angle_beta   90.00
_cell.angle_gamma   90.00
#
_symmetry.space_group_name_H-M   'P 1'
#
loop_
_entity.id
_entity.type
_entity.pdbx_description
1 polymer ?
#
loop_
_entity_poly.entity_id
_entity_poly.type
_entity_poly.pdbx_seq_one_letter_code
_entity_poly.pdbx_strand_id
1 'polypeptide(L)'
;MHVARLNHAMNSGDEITASDVEWVSVPHSLLPNHAITQENHVIGKHLIGDADDGELLTSARLSSPHLPRRWRALEVPTNGTNVWQPGQHVDVVVTSKERNWVLCHDAIIQENNAHAGQTINRTATTIVALPENDAYELARLDDDAVVTLLLH
;
A
#
# COMPACT_ATOMS: atom_id res chain seq x y z
N MET A 1 2.26 1.04 25.40
CA MET A 1 2.95 1.83 24.35
C MET A 1 1.89 2.65 23.65
N HIS A 2 2.15 3.92 23.34
CA HIS A 2 1.16 4.73 22.61
C HIS A 2 1.28 4.48 21.11
N VAL A 3 0.14 4.25 20.46
CA VAL A 3 0.05 4.03 19.02
C VAL A 3 -1.06 4.86 18.41
N ALA A 4 -0.88 5.21 17.14
CA ALA A 4 -1.85 5.96 16.38
C ALA A 4 -3.07 5.08 16.05
N ARG A 5 -4.26 5.62 16.31
CA ARG A 5 -5.56 5.02 15.99
C ARG A 5 -6.41 6.05 15.27
N LEU A 6 -7.16 5.65 14.25
CA LEU A 6 -8.16 6.52 13.65
C LEU A 6 -9.34 6.76 14.61
N ASN A 7 -9.86 7.98 14.64
CA ASN A 7 -11.02 8.35 15.44
C ASN A 7 -12.32 8.55 14.63
N HIS A 8 -12.26 8.25 13.33
CA HIS A 8 -13.38 8.14 12.42
C HIS A 8 -12.97 7.32 11.19
N ALA A 9 -13.96 6.88 10.39
CA ALA A 9 -13.68 6.17 9.15
C ALA A 9 -13.12 7.11 8.08
N MET A 10 -12.16 6.61 7.29
CA MET A 10 -11.47 7.36 6.24
C MET A 10 -11.37 6.53 4.96
N ASN A 11 -11.38 7.18 3.80
CA ASN A 11 -11.28 6.50 2.52
C ASN A 11 -9.83 6.41 2.06
N SER A 12 -9.55 5.47 1.17
CA SER A 12 -8.25 5.37 0.53
C SER A 12 -7.88 6.66 -0.22
N GLY A 13 -6.68 7.14 0.06
CA GLY A 13 -6.10 8.35 -0.52
C GLY A 13 -6.41 9.62 0.27
N ASP A 14 -7.19 9.56 1.35
CA ASP A 14 -7.37 10.70 2.24
C ASP A 14 -6.06 11.03 2.95
N GLU A 15 -5.72 12.31 3.05
CA GLU A 15 -4.57 12.78 3.82
C GLU A 15 -4.89 12.74 5.32
N ILE A 16 -4.00 12.15 6.10
CA ILE A 16 -4.16 12.03 7.55
C ILE A 16 -3.63 13.29 8.23
N THR A 17 -4.52 13.96 8.96
CA THR A 17 -4.23 15.15 9.73
C THR A 17 -4.28 14.86 11.24
N ALA A 18 -3.84 15.83 12.05
CA ALA A 18 -3.76 15.63 13.49
C ALA A 18 -5.15 15.46 14.14
N SER A 19 -6.23 15.91 13.50
CA SER A 19 -7.59 15.70 14.00
C SER A 19 -8.09 14.27 13.82
N ASP A 20 -7.46 13.49 12.96
CA ASP A 20 -7.96 12.17 12.53
C ASP A 20 -7.37 11.04 13.39
N VAL A 21 -6.35 11.36 14.18
CA VAL A 21 -5.54 10.41 14.94
C VAL A 21 -5.70 10.62 16.45
N GLU A 22 -5.98 9.54 17.15
CA GLU A 22 -5.93 9.43 18.61
C GLU A 22 -4.76 8.54 19.05
N TRP A 23 -4.03 8.94 20.09
CA TRP A 23 -2.90 8.18 20.64
C TRP A 23 -3.31 7.29 21.81
N VAL A 24 -3.59 6.02 21.51
CA VAL A 24 -4.09 5.07 22.51
C VAL A 24 -2.98 4.20 23.08
N SER A 25 -3.11 3.82 24.36
CA SER A 25 -2.17 2.91 25.00
C SER A 25 -2.57 1.46 24.77
N VAL A 26 -1.71 0.70 24.09
CA VAL A 26 -1.94 -0.72 23.78
C VAL A 26 -0.86 -1.58 24.45
N PRO A 27 -1.21 -2.73 25.06
CA PRO A 27 -0.25 -3.71 25.55
C PRO A 27 0.63 -4.26 24.42
N HIS A 28 1.92 -4.47 24.69
CA HIS A 28 2.88 -4.94 23.66
C HIS A 28 2.45 -6.24 22.96
N SER A 29 1.76 -7.14 23.66
CA SER A 29 1.29 -8.42 23.11
C SER A 29 0.15 -8.28 22.09
N LEU A 30 -0.47 -7.11 22.00
CA LEU A 30 -1.61 -6.82 21.12
C LEU A 30 -1.26 -5.78 20.03
N LEU A 31 0.00 -5.36 19.95
CA LEU A 31 0.43 -4.41 18.94
C LEU A 31 0.50 -5.09 17.58
N PRO A 32 -0.12 -4.51 16.54
CA PRO A 32 0.13 -4.96 15.18
C PRO A 32 1.61 -4.70 14.82
N ASN A 33 2.14 -5.52 13.92
CA ASN A 33 3.48 -5.30 13.39
C ASN A 33 3.56 -3.91 12.75
N HIS A 34 4.65 -3.18 13.02
CA HIS A 34 4.89 -1.84 12.48
C HIS A 34 3.79 -0.80 12.84
N ALA A 35 3.18 -0.94 14.01
CA ALA A 35 2.29 0.09 14.56
C ALA A 35 3.00 1.45 14.63
N ILE A 36 2.30 2.50 14.24
CA ILE A 36 2.85 3.86 14.27
C ILE A 36 2.82 4.41 15.69
N THR A 37 3.97 4.88 16.16
CA THR A 37 4.20 5.28 17.56
C THR A 37 4.66 6.72 17.71
N GLN A 38 4.82 7.43 16.59
CA GLN A 38 5.28 8.81 16.53
C GLN A 38 4.48 9.61 15.50
N GLU A 39 4.14 10.85 15.84
CA GLU A 39 3.23 11.72 15.07
C GLU A 39 3.77 12.12 13.70
N ASN A 40 5.07 12.42 13.63
CA ASN A 40 5.76 12.74 12.37
C ASN A 40 5.76 11.59 11.36
N HIS A 41 5.40 10.37 11.76
CA HIS A 41 5.30 9.22 10.86
C HIS A 41 3.90 9.05 10.24
N VAL A 42 2.88 9.76 10.74
CA VAL A 42 1.50 9.64 10.27
C VAL A 42 0.96 10.93 9.65
N ILE A 43 1.25 12.09 10.23
CA ILE A 43 0.66 13.35 9.78
C ILE A 43 1.21 13.75 8.41
N GLY A 44 0.30 14.10 7.49
CA GLY A 44 0.61 14.44 6.09
C GLY A 44 0.82 13.22 5.19
N LYS A 45 0.71 12.00 5.73
CA LYS A 45 0.66 10.76 4.93
C LYS A 45 -0.74 10.55 4.38
N HIS A 46 -0.85 9.74 3.34
CA HIS A 46 -2.16 9.37 2.79
C HIS A 46 -2.51 7.93 3.16
N LEU A 47 -3.79 7.67 3.39
CA LEU A 47 -4.27 6.35 3.79
C LEU A 47 -4.29 5.37 2.60
N ILE A 48 -3.75 4.17 2.79
CA ILE A 48 -3.81 3.07 1.82
C ILE A 48 -4.97 2.14 2.17
N GLY A 49 -5.92 2.00 1.23
CA GLY A 49 -7.19 1.31 1.46
C GLY A 49 -8.13 2.10 2.37
N ASP A 50 -9.40 1.72 2.39
CA ASP A 50 -10.37 2.29 3.32
C ASP A 50 -10.06 1.78 4.75
N ALA A 51 -10.33 2.60 5.75
CA ALA A 51 -10.12 2.27 7.16
C ALA A 51 -11.30 2.70 8.02
N ASP A 52 -11.61 1.86 8.99
CA ASP A 52 -12.73 2.07 9.90
C ASP A 52 -12.34 2.90 11.14
N ASP A 53 -13.36 3.47 11.79
CA ASP A 53 -13.19 4.10 13.11
C ASP A 53 -12.58 3.11 14.12
N GLY A 54 -11.57 3.57 14.86
CA GLY A 54 -10.87 2.79 15.86
C GLY A 54 -9.76 1.88 15.31
N GLU A 55 -9.49 1.90 14.01
CA GLU A 55 -8.41 1.11 13.42
C GLU A 55 -7.03 1.60 13.86
N LEU A 56 -6.13 0.67 14.22
CA LEU A 56 -4.74 0.99 14.54
C LEU A 56 -3.92 1.20 13.27
N LEU A 57 -3.26 2.35 13.17
CA LEU A 57 -2.45 2.69 12.02
C LEU A 57 -1.10 1.98 12.05
N THR A 58 -0.73 1.41 10.91
CA THR A 58 0.56 0.77 10.66
C THR A 58 1.23 1.44 9.47
N SER A 59 2.55 1.31 9.33
CA SER A 59 3.26 1.89 8.18
C SER A 59 2.70 1.40 6.83
N ALA A 60 2.20 0.17 6.77
CA ALA A 60 1.57 -0.39 5.57
C ALA A 60 0.27 0.33 5.16
N ARG A 61 -0.37 1.06 6.07
CA ARG A 61 -1.54 1.90 5.80
C ARG A 61 -1.18 3.30 5.31
N LEU A 62 0.11 3.67 5.25
CA LEU A 62 0.55 5.03 5.00
C LEU A 62 1.38 5.12 3.72
N SER A 63 0.90 5.85 2.70
CA SER A 63 1.72 6.18 1.54
C SER A 63 2.43 7.52 1.71
N SER A 64 3.60 7.61 1.09
CA SER A 64 4.31 8.87 0.83
C SER A 64 4.62 8.87 -0.67
N PRO A 65 3.86 9.50 -1.58
CA PRO A 65 3.38 10.89 -1.56
C PRO A 65 1.96 11.09 -2.15
N HIS A 66 1.58 12.36 -2.40
CA HIS A 66 0.35 12.82 -3.07
C HIS A 66 0.05 12.00 -4.34
N LEU A 67 -1.02 11.21 -4.29
CA LEU A 67 -1.54 10.54 -5.47
C LEU A 67 -2.38 11.54 -6.29
N PRO A 68 -2.34 11.50 -7.63
CA PRO A 68 -3.30 12.25 -8.43
C PRO A 68 -4.73 11.89 -8.02
N ARG A 69 -5.67 12.83 -8.16
CA ARG A 69 -7.09 12.56 -7.88
C ARG A 69 -7.54 11.30 -8.63
N ARG A 70 -8.26 10.42 -7.92
CA ARG A 70 -8.76 9.14 -8.43
C ARG A 70 -7.66 8.14 -8.76
N TRP A 71 -6.55 8.19 -8.04
CA TRP A 71 -5.56 7.11 -8.01
C TRP A 71 -5.64 6.38 -6.66
N ARG A 72 -5.27 5.11 -6.66
CA ARG A 72 -5.23 4.24 -5.48
C ARG A 72 -3.89 3.55 -5.44
N ALA A 73 -3.34 3.38 -4.24
CA ALA A 73 -2.17 2.56 -4.00
C ALA A 73 -2.62 1.15 -3.59
N LEU A 74 -2.08 0.13 -4.25
CA LEU A 74 -2.35 -1.27 -3.95
C LEU A 74 -1.04 -2.03 -3.77
N GLU A 75 -1.05 -2.98 -2.84
CA GLU A 75 0.05 -3.91 -2.66
C GLU A 75 0.02 -4.97 -3.77
N VAL A 76 1.09 -5.05 -4.55
CA VAL A 76 1.25 -6.02 -5.62
C VAL A 76 2.34 -7.02 -5.22
N PRO A 77 2.05 -8.33 -5.19
CA PRO A 77 3.07 -9.35 -5.04
C PRO A 77 4.02 -9.28 -6.24
N THR A 78 5.30 -9.03 -5.98
CA THR A 78 6.32 -8.99 -7.02
C THR A 78 7.19 -10.24 -6.93
N ASN A 79 7.18 -11.02 -8.00
CA ASN A 79 8.10 -12.15 -8.16
C ASN A 79 9.37 -11.63 -8.83
N GLY A 80 10.46 -11.50 -8.08
CA GLY A 80 11.77 -11.18 -8.65
C GLY A 80 12.74 -10.52 -7.68
N THR A 81 13.97 -10.35 -8.15
CA THR A 81 15.05 -9.62 -7.45
C THR A 81 15.08 -8.14 -7.81
N ASN A 82 14.12 -7.65 -8.61
CA ASN A 82 14.09 -6.26 -9.04
C ASN A 82 13.83 -5.35 -7.84
N VAL A 83 14.77 -4.44 -7.61
CA VAL A 83 14.64 -3.41 -6.59
C VAL A 83 13.98 -2.21 -7.26
N TRP A 84 12.67 -2.09 -7.06
CA TRP A 84 11.89 -0.92 -7.45
C TRP A 84 12.21 0.27 -6.54
N GLN A 85 12.32 1.46 -7.13
CA GLN A 85 12.49 2.72 -6.42
C GLN A 85 11.16 3.48 -6.39
N PRO A 86 10.79 4.08 -5.26
CA PRO A 86 9.68 5.02 -5.19
C PRO A 86 9.77 6.11 -6.28
N GLY A 87 8.65 6.42 -6.92
CA GLY A 87 8.54 7.36 -8.03
C GLY A 87 8.82 6.77 -9.41
N GLN A 88 9.23 5.51 -9.52
CA GLN A 88 9.40 4.87 -10.83
C GLN A 88 8.06 4.61 -11.51
N HIS A 89 8.03 4.82 -12.83
CA HIS A 89 6.89 4.54 -13.67
C HIS A 89 6.99 3.12 -14.25
N VAL A 90 5.90 2.37 -14.16
CA VAL A 90 5.81 0.97 -14.56
C VAL A 90 4.49 0.68 -15.26
N ASP A 91 4.51 -0.27 -16.16
CA ASP A 91 3.30 -0.88 -16.70
C ASP A 91 2.92 -2.09 -15.84
N VAL A 92 1.65 -2.16 -15.46
CA VAL A 92 1.07 -3.29 -14.73
C VAL A 92 0.50 -4.26 -15.75
N VAL A 93 1.13 -5.43 -15.86
CA VAL A 93 0.72 -6.49 -16.78
C VAL A 93 0.12 -7.63 -15.99
N VAL A 94 -1.07 -8.06 -16.40
CA VAL A 94 -1.75 -9.21 -15.81
C VAL A 94 -1.65 -10.39 -16.78
N THR A 95 -1.23 -11.52 -16.24
CA THR A 95 -1.16 -12.81 -16.94
C THR A 95 -2.10 -13.78 -16.25
N SER A 96 -3.09 -14.29 -16.99
CA SER A 96 -4.00 -15.34 -16.55
C SER A 96 -3.89 -16.54 -17.48
N LYS A 97 -4.58 -17.64 -17.16
CA LYS A 97 -4.64 -18.80 -18.08
C LYS A 97 -5.25 -18.46 -19.44
N GLU A 98 -6.17 -17.50 -19.49
CA GLU A 98 -6.95 -17.19 -20.69
C GLU A 98 -6.23 -16.17 -21.59
N ARG A 99 -5.56 -15.19 -20.99
CA ARG A 99 -4.90 -14.10 -21.71
C ARG A 99 -3.89 -13.34 -20.86
N ASN A 100 -3.04 -12.59 -21.57
CA ASN A 100 -2.16 -11.56 -21.01
C ASN A 100 -2.63 -10.20 -21.52
N TRP A 101 -2.68 -9.19 -20.66
CA TRP A 101 -3.00 -7.83 -21.05
C TRP A 101 -2.30 -6.83 -20.14
N VAL A 102 -2.08 -5.62 -20.66
CA VAL A 102 -1.66 -4.49 -19.83
C VAL A 102 -2.91 -3.95 -19.14
N LEU A 103 -2.91 -3.97 -17.81
CA LEU A 103 -4.00 -3.46 -16.99
C LEU A 103 -3.90 -1.95 -16.87
N CYS A 104 -2.71 -1.45 -16.56
CA CYS A 104 -2.45 -0.03 -16.39
C CYS A 104 -1.12 0.31 -17.05
N HIS A 105 -1.12 1.34 -17.89
CA HIS A 105 0.11 2.00 -18.32
C HIS A 105 0.48 3.08 -17.31
N ASP A 106 1.78 3.33 -17.12
CA ASP A 106 2.29 4.47 -16.36
C ASP A 106 1.87 4.50 -14.87
N ALA A 107 1.74 3.32 -14.24
CA ALA A 107 1.55 3.22 -12.81
C ALA A 107 2.83 3.62 -12.05
N ILE A 108 2.72 4.09 -10.82
CA ILE A 108 3.85 4.67 -10.08
C ILE A 108 4.19 3.81 -8.87
N ILE A 109 5.44 3.38 -8.75
CA ILE A 109 5.95 2.72 -7.54
C ILE A 109 5.89 3.71 -6.37
N GLN A 110 5.18 3.36 -5.31
CA GLN A 110 5.08 4.18 -4.09
C GLN A 110 6.11 3.74 -3.07
N GLU A 111 6.18 2.43 -2.84
CA GLU A 111 7.09 1.83 -1.87
C GLU A 111 7.45 0.44 -2.33
N ASN A 112 8.68 0.03 -2.05
CA ASN A 112 9.11 -1.33 -2.29
C ASN A 112 9.40 -1.99 -0.95
N ASN A 113 8.54 -2.94 -0.57
CA ASN A 113 8.66 -3.69 0.67
C ASN A 113 9.55 -4.94 0.51
N ALA A 114 10.38 -5.00 -0.55
CA ALA A 114 11.45 -5.97 -0.68
C ALA A 114 12.43 -5.84 0.50
N HIS A 115 12.23 -6.66 1.53
CA HIS A 115 13.09 -6.67 2.72
C HIS A 115 14.48 -7.17 2.32
N ALA A 116 15.42 -6.25 2.17
CA ALA A 116 16.84 -6.59 2.10
C ALA A 116 17.27 -7.21 3.44
N GLY A 117 17.34 -8.55 3.51
CA GLY A 117 18.07 -9.26 4.56
C GLY A 117 17.28 -10.08 5.58
N GLN A 118 16.04 -10.51 5.32
CA GLN A 118 15.39 -11.54 6.17
C GLN A 118 15.12 -12.84 5.42
N THR A 119 15.80 -13.88 5.89
CA THR A 119 15.80 -15.27 5.41
C THR A 119 14.51 -15.99 5.81
N ILE A 120 13.36 -15.68 5.21
CA ILE A 120 12.17 -16.53 5.28
C ILE A 120 11.18 -16.19 4.16
N ASN A 121 11.08 -17.07 3.15
CA ASN A 121 9.99 -17.31 2.17
C ASN A 121 8.79 -16.32 2.15
N ARG A 122 9.02 -15.01 2.06
CA ARG A 122 7.97 -14.02 1.80
C ARG A 122 8.18 -13.49 0.39
N THR A 123 7.14 -13.62 -0.42
CA THR A 123 7.04 -12.92 -1.70
C THR A 123 7.29 -11.44 -1.44
N ALA A 124 8.24 -10.84 -2.16
CA ALA A 124 8.44 -9.40 -2.09
C ALA A 124 7.13 -8.73 -2.51
N THR A 125 6.76 -7.65 -1.84
CA THR A 125 5.59 -6.87 -2.21
C THR A 125 6.01 -5.45 -2.55
N THR A 126 5.29 -4.85 -3.49
CA THR A 126 5.56 -3.51 -3.95
C THR A 126 4.24 -2.76 -3.98
N ILE A 127 4.19 -1.59 -3.36
CA ILE A 127 3.01 -0.74 -3.36
C ILE A 127 3.07 0.07 -4.66
N VAL A 128 2.05 -0.09 -5.50
CA VAL A 128 1.93 0.55 -6.80
C VAL A 128 0.69 1.44 -6.79
N ALA A 129 0.84 2.69 -7.25
CA ALA A 129 -0.25 3.61 -7.46
C ALA A 129 -0.72 3.56 -8.92
N LEU A 130 -2.03 3.43 -9.10
CA LEU A 130 -2.67 3.34 -10.40
C LEU A 130 -4.03 4.05 -10.37
N PRO A 131 -4.63 4.40 -11.53
CA PRO A 131 -5.98 4.94 -11.59
C PRO A 131 -6.99 4.04 -10.89
N GLU A 132 -8.00 4.66 -10.27
CA GLU A 132 -8.99 4.00 -9.41
C GLU A 132 -9.73 2.85 -10.09
N ASN A 133 -10.09 2.99 -11.36
CA ASN A 133 -10.77 1.91 -12.09
C ASN A 133 -9.86 0.68 -12.26
N ASP A 134 -8.59 0.91 -12.57
CA ASP A 134 -7.60 -0.14 -12.80
C ASP A 134 -7.25 -0.81 -11.46
N ALA A 135 -7.23 -0.04 -10.37
CA ALA A 135 -7.09 -0.56 -9.01
C ALA A 135 -8.23 -1.51 -8.64
N TYR A 136 -9.48 -1.14 -8.95
CA TYR A 136 -10.62 -2.02 -8.72
C TYR A 136 -10.58 -3.28 -9.58
N GLU A 137 -10.12 -3.19 -10.83
CA GLU A 137 -9.93 -4.37 -11.67
C GLU A 137 -8.82 -5.27 -11.10
N LEU A 138 -7.69 -4.70 -10.66
CA LEU A 138 -6.59 -5.42 -10.03
C LEU A 138 -7.05 -6.17 -8.76
N ALA A 139 -7.84 -5.52 -7.92
CA ALA A 139 -8.37 -6.10 -6.68
C ALA A 139 -9.41 -7.22 -6.91
N ARG A 140 -9.94 -7.35 -8.13
CA ARG A 140 -10.95 -8.36 -8.51
C ARG A 140 -10.36 -9.53 -9.29
N LEU A 141 -9.05 -9.54 -9.51
CA LEU A 141 -8.39 -10.65 -10.21
C LEU A 141 -8.52 -11.95 -9.41
N ASP A 142 -8.70 -13.05 -10.12
CA ASP A 142 -8.74 -14.40 -9.54
C ASP A 142 -7.38 -14.80 -8.97
N ASP A 143 -7.38 -15.75 -8.02
CA ASP A 143 -6.18 -16.23 -7.30
C ASP A 143 -5.08 -16.81 -8.23
N ASP A 144 -5.41 -17.17 -9.48
CA ASP A 144 -4.44 -17.68 -10.45
C ASP A 144 -3.87 -16.62 -11.40
N ALA A 145 -4.29 -15.36 -11.28
CA ALA A 145 -3.72 -14.26 -12.03
C ALA A 145 -2.34 -13.85 -11.47
N VAL A 146 -1.35 -13.75 -12.36
CA VAL A 146 0.00 -13.29 -12.04
C VAL A 146 0.14 -11.84 -12.48
N VAL A 147 0.46 -10.97 -11.53
CA VAL A 147 0.76 -9.56 -11.80
C VAL A 147 2.26 -9.38 -11.99
N THR A 148 2.64 -8.73 -13.09
CA THR A 148 4.02 -8.41 -13.44
C THR A 148 4.16 -6.91 -13.62
N LEU A 149 5.18 -6.32 -12.99
CA LEU A 149 5.55 -4.92 -13.19
C LEU A 149 6.67 -4.84 -14.22
N LEU A 150 6.46 -4.06 -15.28
CA LEU A 150 7.48 -3.79 -16.30
C LEU A 150 7.87 -2.32 -16.21
N LEU A 151 9.17 -2.01 -16.35
CA LEU A 151 9.59 -0.62 -16.52
C LEU A 151 8.94 -0.06 -17.79
N HIS A 152 8.34 1.13 -17.64
CA HIS A 152 7.81 1.91 -18.74
C HIS A 152 8.95 2.44 -19.63
#